data_AF-A0A2S2NL47-F1
#
_entry.id   AF-A0A2S2NL47-F1
#
_cell.length_a   1.000
_cell.length_b   1.000
_cell.length_c   1.000
_cell.angle_alpha   90.00
_cell.angle_beta   90.00
_cell.angle_gamma   90.00
#
_symmetry.space_group_name_H-M   'P 1'
#
loop_
_entity.id
_entity.type
_entity.pdbx_description
1 polymer ?
#
loop_
_entity_poly.entity_id
_entity_poly.type
_entity_poly.pdbx_seq_one_letter_code
_entity_poly.pdbx_strand_id
1 'polypeptide(L)'
;VQVQTWMKWAKNEYNLTNLNITELTINGKQLTSDNFSWNIAGLENKSSNDDFWTHVCLLKTMHKVYSKQNDEECIDICVILNYKNKMYLNSNFNRGVEIWQFLLNLLTDSEYQNVIEWVNNEGTFKIIKPNTISIMWGLVKNNWKMNYNKMAAALRYHYGKGIIERAKGKHVYKFTGDIKTMIGYNPMDMKSMFQQESN
;
A
#
# COMPACT_ATOMS: atom_id res chain seq x y z
N VAL A 1 15.73 21.87 13.60
CA VAL A 1 14.70 22.91 13.85
C VAL A 1 13.35 22.51 13.24
N GLN A 2 13.19 22.47 11.92
CA GLN A 2 11.87 22.18 11.28
C GLN A 2 11.23 20.86 11.72
N VAL A 3 11.99 19.77 11.82
CA VAL A 3 11.47 18.45 12.25
C VAL A 3 10.96 18.49 13.70
N GLN A 4 11.68 19.12 14.62
CA GLN A 4 11.24 19.27 16.01
C GLN A 4 9.99 20.16 16.12
N THR A 5 9.90 21.23 15.33
CA THR A 5 8.71 22.08 15.30
C THR A 5 7.48 21.30 14.80
N TRP A 6 7.64 20.51 13.73
CA TRP A 6 6.58 19.65 13.22
C TRP A 6 6.15 18.59 14.24
N MET A 7 7.11 17.94 14.92
CA MET A 7 6.81 16.96 15.98
C MET A 7 6.07 17.59 17.16
N LYS A 8 6.45 18.82 17.56
CA LYS A 8 5.75 19.57 18.62
C LYS A 8 4.31 19.89 18.23
N TRP A 9 4.10 20.35 17.00
CA TRP A 9 2.75 20.57 16.47
C TRP A 9 1.95 19.27 16.47
N ALA A 10 2.51 18.17 15.93
CA ALA A 10 1.82 16.90 15.85
C ALA A 10 1.46 16.30 17.23
N LYS A 11 2.32 16.46 18.24
CA LYS A 11 2.00 16.07 19.62
C LYS A 11 0.80 16.82 20.18
N ASN A 12 0.69 18.11 19.89
CA ASN A 12 -0.43 18.91 20.35
C ASN A 12 -1.71 18.60 19.57
N GLU A 13 -1.62 18.50 18.24
CA GLU A 13 -2.75 18.26 17.35
C GLU A 13 -3.39 16.88 17.60
N TYR A 14 -2.57 15.84 17.72
CA TYR A 14 -3.02 14.45 17.90
C TYR A 14 -2.98 13.97 19.35
N ASN A 15 -2.78 14.89 20.30
CA ASN A 15 -2.83 14.65 21.74
C ASN A 15 -1.90 13.49 22.21
N LEU A 16 -0.66 13.49 21.73
CA LEU A 16 0.27 12.37 21.90
C LEU A 16 0.96 12.44 23.26
N THR A 17 0.41 11.71 24.23
CA THR A 17 0.85 11.76 25.63
C THR A 17 2.23 11.15 25.88
N ASN A 18 2.66 10.19 25.06
CA ASN A 18 3.88 9.39 25.30
C ASN A 18 5.12 9.87 24.50
N LEU A 19 5.06 11.06 23.90
CA LEU A 19 6.13 11.58 23.04
C LEU A 19 7.05 12.55 23.77
N ASN A 20 8.27 12.10 24.08
CA ASN A 20 9.34 12.94 24.60
C ASN A 20 10.09 13.61 23.43
N ILE A 21 9.63 14.80 23.04
CA ILE A 21 10.19 15.56 21.90
C ILE A 21 11.49 16.28 22.27
N THR A 22 11.76 16.46 23.57
CA THR A 22 12.94 17.16 24.06
C THR A 22 14.24 16.40 23.81
N GLU A 23 14.19 15.06 23.69
CA GLU A 23 15.34 14.21 23.38
C GLU A 23 15.56 13.99 21.87
N LEU A 24 14.66 14.53 21.04
CA LEU A 24 14.58 14.23 19.61
C LEU A 24 15.48 15.15 18.78
N THR A 25 16.78 14.84 18.73
CA THR A 25 17.74 15.51 17.84
C THR A 25 17.82 14.81 16.48
N ILE A 26 16.76 14.90 15.68
CA ILE A 26 16.71 14.37 14.31
C ILE A 26 16.51 15.54 13.33
N ASN A 27 17.37 15.63 12.33
CA ASN A 27 17.24 16.59 11.23
C ASN A 27 16.51 15.97 10.02
N GLY A 28 16.12 16.82 9.05
CA GLY A 28 15.37 16.36 7.88
C GLY A 28 16.08 15.27 7.07
N LYS A 29 17.40 15.32 6.93
CA LYS A 29 18.19 14.30 6.22
C LYS A 29 18.20 12.96 6.95
N GLN A 30 18.25 12.98 8.27
CA GLN A 30 18.21 11.78 9.10
C GLN A 30 16.81 11.15 9.07
N LEU A 31 15.75 11.96 9.16
CA LEU A 31 14.36 11.51 9.07
C LEU A 31 14.07 10.74 7.77
N THR A 32 14.78 11.11 6.71
CA THR A 32 14.53 10.62 5.36
C THR A 32 15.53 9.58 4.86
N SER A 33 16.52 9.25 5.69
CA SER A 33 17.53 8.24 5.39
C SER A 33 16.91 6.85 5.25
N ASP A 34 17.47 6.04 4.34
CA ASP A 34 17.07 4.64 4.16
C ASP A 34 17.33 3.77 5.40
N ASN A 35 18.27 4.18 6.26
CA ASN A 35 18.61 3.52 7.51
C ASN A 35 17.89 4.13 8.73
N PHE A 36 16.90 4.99 8.52
CA PHE A 36 16.23 5.68 9.61
C PHE A 36 15.31 4.75 10.42
N SER A 37 15.70 4.48 11.67
CA SER A 37 14.87 3.87 12.70
C SER A 37 14.39 4.92 13.71
N TRP A 38 13.13 4.82 14.12
CA TRP A 38 12.61 5.63 15.22
C TRP A 38 13.09 5.04 16.53
N ASN A 39 14.25 5.50 17.01
CA ASN A 39 14.74 5.16 18.34
C ASN A 39 14.24 6.20 19.36
N ILE A 40 12.91 6.41 19.39
CA ILE A 40 12.26 7.33 20.33
C ILE A 40 11.61 6.50 21.41
N ALA A 41 12.04 6.71 22.66
CA ALA A 41 11.42 6.11 23.83
C ALA A 41 9.92 6.44 23.87
N GLY A 42 9.07 5.41 23.99
CA GLY A 42 7.60 5.55 24.03
C GLY A 42 6.87 5.35 22.69
N LEU A 43 7.61 5.18 21.59
CA LEU A 43 7.07 4.87 20.24
C LEU A 43 7.29 3.41 19.81
N GLU A 44 7.82 2.60 20.71
CA GLU A 44 8.40 1.28 20.42
C GLU A 44 7.31 0.20 20.18
N ASN A 45 6.05 0.47 20.54
CA ASN A 45 4.98 -0.53 20.53
C ASN A 45 3.59 0.04 20.19
N LYS A 46 3.44 0.73 19.06
CA LYS A 46 2.09 1.10 18.57
C LYS A 46 1.80 0.56 17.19
N SER A 47 1.07 -0.55 17.21
CA SER A 47 0.37 -1.15 16.08
C SER A 47 -0.68 -0.19 15.52
N SER A 48 -0.61 0.05 14.21
CA SER A 48 -1.68 0.39 13.23
C SER A 48 -2.79 1.42 13.53
N ASN A 49 -3.10 1.83 14.76
CA ASN A 49 -4.26 2.67 15.07
C ASN A 49 -3.90 4.04 15.69
N ASP A 50 -2.63 4.45 15.64
CA ASP A 50 -2.22 5.78 16.12
C ASP A 50 -2.08 6.73 14.91
N ASP A 51 -2.96 7.73 14.83
CA ASP A 51 -3.01 8.71 13.73
C ASP A 51 -1.65 9.37 13.49
N PHE A 52 -0.86 9.56 14.54
CA PHE A 52 0.49 10.08 14.41
C PHE A 52 1.43 9.14 13.67
N TRP A 53 1.33 7.83 13.91
CA TRP A 53 2.15 6.84 13.21
C TRP A 53 1.82 6.79 11.73
N THR A 54 0.55 6.95 11.39
CA THR A 54 0.09 7.15 10.02
C THR A 54 0.77 8.38 9.42
N HIS A 55 0.68 9.56 10.03
CA HIS A 55 1.32 10.80 9.57
C HIS A 55 2.85 10.70 9.42
N VAL A 56 3.51 10.03 10.35
CA VAL A 56 4.97 9.78 10.29
C VAL A 56 5.33 8.86 9.12
N CYS A 57 4.59 7.76 8.95
CA CYS A 57 4.84 6.85 7.85
C CYS A 57 4.43 7.50 6.51
N LEU A 58 3.44 8.39 6.51
CA LEU A 58 3.07 9.23 5.37
C LEU A 58 4.21 10.15 4.97
N LEU A 59 4.84 10.87 5.90
CA LEU A 59 6.01 11.72 5.61
C LEU A 59 7.19 10.92 5.04
N LYS A 60 7.47 9.73 5.60
CA LYS A 60 8.54 8.86 5.06
C LYS A 60 8.22 8.37 3.65
N THR A 61 6.97 7.97 3.39
CA THR A 61 6.50 7.57 2.07
C THR A 61 6.57 8.74 1.09
N MET A 62 6.03 9.90 1.46
CA MET A 62 6.03 11.13 0.66
C MET A 62 7.44 11.59 0.32
N HIS A 63 8.39 11.53 1.26
CA HIS A 63 9.77 11.87 0.97
C HIS A 63 10.44 10.88 0.02
N LYS A 64 10.25 9.56 0.20
CA LYS A 64 10.79 8.56 -0.73
C LYS A 64 10.18 8.69 -2.12
N VAL A 65 8.90 9.03 -2.19
CA VAL A 65 8.18 9.34 -3.43
C VAL A 65 8.79 10.57 -4.08
N TYR A 66 8.91 11.69 -3.35
CA TYR A 66 9.49 12.94 -3.83
C TYR A 66 10.95 12.77 -4.30
N SER A 67 11.78 12.07 -3.54
CA SER A 67 13.19 11.83 -3.91
C SER A 67 13.34 10.91 -5.12
N LYS A 68 12.32 10.12 -5.47
CA LYS A 68 12.24 9.33 -6.71
C LYS A 68 11.56 10.07 -7.88
N GLN A 69 10.90 11.21 -7.65
CA GLN A 69 10.16 11.99 -8.66
C GLN A 69 11.04 12.69 -9.71
N ASN A 70 12.37 12.62 -9.60
CA ASN A 70 13.23 13.11 -10.68
C ASN A 70 13.32 12.14 -11.88
N ASP A 71 12.74 10.93 -11.80
CA ASP A 71 12.59 10.03 -12.95
C ASP A 71 11.19 9.38 -12.95
N GLU A 72 10.38 9.80 -13.92
CA GLU A 72 9.20 9.15 -14.51
C GLU A 72 7.98 8.75 -13.64
N GLU A 73 6.79 9.16 -14.12
CA GLU A 73 5.43 8.95 -13.60
C GLU A 73 5.15 9.52 -12.19
N CYS A 74 4.41 10.63 -12.15
CA CYS A 74 3.95 11.25 -10.91
C CYS A 74 3.10 10.25 -10.10
N ILE A 75 3.68 9.74 -9.02
CA ILE A 75 3.00 8.86 -8.08
C ILE A 75 1.88 9.64 -7.40
N ASP A 76 0.66 9.14 -7.49
CA ASP A 76 -0.50 9.75 -6.84
C ASP A 76 -0.45 9.50 -5.34
N ILE A 77 -0.03 10.53 -4.60
CA ILE A 77 0.14 10.46 -3.15
C ILE A 77 -1.20 10.18 -2.49
N CYS A 78 -2.28 10.83 -2.90
CA CYS A 78 -3.60 10.67 -2.29
C CYS A 78 -4.06 9.20 -2.33
N VAL A 79 -3.88 8.53 -3.48
CA VAL A 79 -4.20 7.10 -3.64
C VAL A 79 -3.41 6.23 -2.66
N ILE A 80 -2.12 6.53 -2.46
CA ILE A 80 -1.28 5.79 -1.51
C ILE A 80 -1.77 5.99 -0.06
N LEU A 81 -2.16 7.22 0.30
CA LEU A 81 -2.59 7.53 1.66
C LEU A 81 -3.92 6.82 1.98
N ASN A 82 -4.88 6.89 1.05
CA ASN A 82 -6.20 6.29 1.24
C ASN A 82 -6.11 4.78 1.41
N TYR A 83 -5.31 4.11 0.58
CA TYR A 83 -5.11 2.66 0.70
C TYR A 83 -4.45 2.27 2.02
N LYS A 84 -3.46 3.04 2.44
CA LYS A 84 -2.75 2.80 3.68
C LYS A 84 -3.69 2.95 4.90
N ASN A 85 -4.53 3.98 4.91
CA ASN A 85 -5.54 4.18 5.95
C ASN A 85 -6.52 3.00 6.00
N LYS A 86 -7.04 2.56 4.85
CA LYS A 86 -7.90 1.36 4.75
C LYS A 86 -7.23 0.09 5.27
N MET A 87 -5.95 -0.12 4.97
CA MET A 87 -5.19 -1.28 5.47
C MET A 87 -4.94 -1.24 6.98
N TYR A 88 -4.72 -0.07 7.55
CA TYR A 88 -4.51 0.08 9.00
C TYR A 88 -5.77 -0.19 9.82
N LEU A 89 -6.93 0.18 9.28
CA LEU A 89 -8.23 -0.14 9.88
C LEU A 89 -8.54 -1.64 9.83
N ASN A 90 -7.89 -2.40 8.94
CA ASN A 90 -8.14 -3.84 8.75
C ASN A 90 -6.94 -4.70 9.17
N SER A 91 -6.77 -4.85 10.50
CA SER A 91 -5.61 -5.50 11.14
C SER A 91 -5.34 -6.96 10.69
N ASN A 92 -6.36 -7.65 10.19
CA ASN A 92 -6.27 -9.03 9.68
C ASN A 92 -5.46 -9.16 8.38
N PHE A 93 -5.25 -8.07 7.63
CA PHE A 93 -4.55 -8.12 6.34
C PHE A 93 -3.01 -8.15 6.43
N ASN A 94 -2.44 -7.80 7.60
CA ASN A 94 -1.06 -7.30 7.66
C ASN A 94 0.09 -8.33 7.76
N ARG A 95 -0.16 -9.66 7.80
CA ARG A 95 0.95 -10.64 7.90
C ARG A 95 0.94 -11.80 6.91
N GLY A 96 -0.21 -12.12 6.29
CA GLY A 96 -0.36 -13.31 5.44
C GLY A 96 -0.78 -13.05 4.00
N VAL A 97 -1.16 -11.82 3.65
CA VAL A 97 -1.75 -11.52 2.34
C VAL A 97 -0.82 -11.87 1.17
N GLU A 98 -1.31 -12.64 0.23
CA GLU A 98 -0.63 -12.95 -1.03
C GLU A 98 -0.89 -11.87 -2.09
N ILE A 99 -0.02 -11.76 -3.08
CA ILE A 99 -0.13 -10.70 -4.10
C ILE A 99 -1.44 -10.78 -4.89
N TRP A 100 -1.95 -11.99 -5.14
CA TRP A 100 -3.21 -12.17 -5.87
C TRP A 100 -4.40 -11.62 -5.07
N GLN A 101 -4.42 -11.81 -3.74
CA GLN A 101 -5.45 -11.26 -2.85
C GLN A 101 -5.38 -9.74 -2.81
N PHE A 102 -4.16 -9.20 -2.74
CA PHE A 102 -3.93 -7.76 -2.82
C PHE A 102 -4.46 -7.16 -4.14
N LEU A 103 -4.14 -7.77 -5.29
CA LEU A 103 -4.63 -7.30 -6.58
C LEU A 103 -6.15 -7.41 -6.70
N LEU A 104 -6.72 -8.52 -6.22
CA LEU A 104 -8.17 -8.73 -6.22
C LEU A 104 -8.89 -7.65 -5.40
N ASN A 105 -8.39 -7.34 -4.21
CA ASN A 105 -8.94 -6.27 -3.38
C ASN A 105 -8.93 -4.90 -4.07
N LEU A 106 -7.85 -4.57 -4.79
CA LEU A 106 -7.80 -3.31 -5.55
C LEU A 106 -8.80 -3.32 -6.72
N LEU A 107 -9.03 -4.48 -7.33
CA LEU A 107 -9.97 -4.66 -8.44
C LEU A 107 -11.44 -4.63 -8.01
N THR A 108 -11.73 -4.86 -6.74
CA THR A 108 -13.09 -4.81 -6.16
C THR A 108 -13.47 -3.43 -5.65
N ASP A 109 -12.50 -2.54 -5.45
CA ASP A 109 -12.72 -1.18 -4.94
C ASP A 109 -12.57 -0.16 -6.09
N SER A 110 -13.67 0.55 -6.39
CA SER A 110 -13.73 1.51 -7.49
C SER A 110 -12.76 2.68 -7.35
N GLU A 111 -12.29 2.96 -6.13
CA GLU A 111 -11.30 4.01 -5.87
C GLU A 111 -9.98 3.78 -6.61
N TYR A 112 -9.63 2.51 -6.87
CA TYR A 112 -8.36 2.14 -7.51
C TYR A 112 -8.47 1.80 -9.00
N GLN A 113 -9.61 2.09 -9.63
CA GLN A 113 -9.83 1.80 -11.06
C GLN A 113 -8.80 2.48 -11.98
N ASN A 114 -8.26 3.63 -11.57
CA ASN A 114 -7.20 4.35 -12.30
C ASN A 114 -5.78 3.75 -12.10
N VAL A 115 -5.63 2.78 -11.19
CA VAL A 115 -4.38 2.05 -10.92
C VAL A 115 -4.43 0.65 -11.53
N ILE A 116 -5.57 -0.04 -11.42
CA ILE A 116 -5.80 -1.40 -11.90
C ILE A 116 -7.28 -1.58 -12.26
N GLU A 117 -7.56 -2.26 -13.36
CA GLU A 117 -8.93 -2.45 -13.83
C GLU A 117 -9.17 -3.84 -14.44
N TRP A 118 -10.42 -4.28 -14.41
CA TRP A 118 -10.90 -5.41 -15.19
C TRP A 118 -10.94 -5.02 -16.67
N VAL A 119 -10.35 -5.86 -17.52
CA VAL A 119 -10.41 -5.73 -18.99
C VAL A 119 -11.66 -6.40 -19.54
N ASN A 120 -12.08 -7.50 -18.91
CA ASN A 120 -13.28 -8.24 -19.30
C ASN A 120 -13.88 -8.99 -18.11
N ASN A 121 -15.06 -9.58 -18.35
CA ASN A 121 -15.81 -10.33 -17.35
C ASN A 121 -15.28 -11.78 -17.14
N GLU A 122 -14.17 -12.14 -17.78
CA GLU A 122 -13.55 -13.46 -17.65
C GLU A 122 -12.37 -13.47 -16.65
N GLY A 123 -12.25 -12.44 -15.83
CA GLY A 123 -11.16 -12.32 -14.86
C GLY A 123 -9.85 -11.81 -15.46
N THR A 124 -9.87 -11.25 -16.67
CA THR A 124 -8.70 -10.56 -17.23
C THR A 124 -8.63 -9.15 -16.67
N PHE A 125 -7.46 -8.74 -16.19
CA PHE A 125 -7.22 -7.41 -15.63
C PHE A 125 -5.93 -6.80 -16.16
N LYS A 126 -5.84 -5.48 -16.06
CA LYS A 126 -4.68 -4.70 -16.50
C LYS A 126 -4.21 -3.78 -15.37
N ILE A 127 -2.91 -3.77 -15.15
CA ILE A 127 -2.26 -2.80 -14.27
C ILE A 127 -1.97 -1.53 -15.09
N ILE A 128 -2.66 -0.45 -14.75
CA ILE A 128 -2.56 0.85 -15.43
C ILE A 128 -1.35 1.64 -14.93
N LYS A 129 -1.12 1.67 -13.61
CA LYS A 129 0.01 2.39 -12.96
C LYS A 129 0.95 1.43 -12.22
N PRO A 130 1.91 0.78 -12.92
CA PRO A 130 2.83 -0.22 -12.35
C PRO A 130 3.65 0.28 -11.15
N ASN A 131 4.11 1.54 -11.22
CA ASN A 131 4.89 2.14 -10.15
C ASN A 131 4.04 2.31 -8.88
N THR A 132 2.85 2.91 -9.03
CA THR A 132 1.92 3.15 -7.91
C THR A 132 1.53 1.84 -7.21
N ILE A 133 1.07 0.83 -7.98
CA ILE A 133 0.66 -0.45 -7.41
C ILE A 133 1.82 -1.19 -6.72
N SER A 134 3.04 -1.06 -7.24
CA SER A 134 4.21 -1.72 -6.64
C SER A 134 4.63 -1.08 -5.31
N ILE A 135 4.41 0.23 -5.16
CA ILE A 135 4.61 0.93 -3.89
C ILE A 135 3.54 0.53 -2.89
N MET A 136 2.26 0.48 -3.31
CA MET A 136 1.16 0.01 -2.46
C MET A 136 1.43 -1.42 -1.96
N TRP A 137 1.88 -2.32 -2.82
CA TRP A 137 2.29 -3.67 -2.43
C TRP A 137 3.49 -3.68 -1.47
N GLY A 138 4.47 -2.81 -1.73
CA GLY A 138 5.60 -2.59 -0.83
C GLY A 138 5.17 -2.15 0.57
N LEU A 139 4.15 -1.29 0.69
CA LEU A 139 3.59 -0.89 1.97
C LEU A 139 2.96 -2.07 2.72
N VAL A 140 2.15 -2.88 2.02
CA VAL A 140 1.53 -4.09 2.58
C VAL A 140 2.56 -5.09 3.09
N LYS A 141 3.65 -5.28 2.35
CA LYS A 141 4.74 -6.20 2.74
C LYS A 141 5.81 -5.57 3.62
N ASN A 142 5.65 -4.32 4.04
CA ASN A 142 6.66 -3.51 4.72
C ASN A 142 8.04 -3.56 4.01
N ASN A 143 8.03 -3.63 2.68
CA ASN A 143 9.19 -3.70 1.80
C ASN A 143 9.28 -2.46 0.92
N TRP A 144 9.98 -1.44 1.42
CA TRP A 144 10.19 -0.17 0.72
C TRP A 144 11.11 -0.27 -0.51
N LYS A 145 11.82 -1.38 -0.69
CA LYS A 145 12.62 -1.69 -1.90
C LYS A 145 11.79 -2.40 -2.98
N MET A 146 10.48 -2.53 -2.78
CA MET A 146 9.57 -3.07 -3.79
C MET A 146 9.54 -2.18 -5.02
N ASN A 147 9.46 -2.81 -6.19
CA ASN A 147 9.26 -2.16 -7.48
C ASN A 147 8.45 -3.11 -8.36
N TYR A 148 8.00 -2.62 -9.52
CA TYR A 148 7.16 -3.43 -10.39
C TYR A 148 7.84 -4.72 -10.86
N ASN A 149 9.13 -4.71 -11.18
CA ASN A 149 9.84 -5.92 -11.63
C ASN A 149 9.86 -7.03 -10.57
N LYS A 150 10.10 -6.66 -9.30
CA LYS A 150 10.05 -7.59 -8.16
C LYS A 150 8.62 -8.07 -7.91
N MET A 151 7.65 -7.16 -7.97
CA MET A 151 6.24 -7.49 -7.83
C MET A 151 5.77 -8.46 -8.93
N ALA A 152 6.14 -8.21 -10.18
CA ALA A 152 5.83 -9.07 -11.32
C ALA A 152 6.55 -10.43 -11.24
N ALA A 153 7.71 -10.53 -10.58
CA ALA A 153 8.33 -11.81 -10.27
C ALA A 153 7.47 -12.63 -9.28
N ALA A 154 6.88 -11.99 -8.27
CA ALA A 154 5.94 -12.65 -7.37
C ALA A 154 4.67 -13.11 -8.12
N LEU A 155 4.15 -12.33 -9.08
CA LEU A 155 3.02 -12.77 -9.93
C LEU A 155 3.35 -14.03 -10.73
N ARG A 156 4.56 -14.11 -11.29
CA ARG A 156 5.00 -15.28 -12.06
C ARG A 156 5.07 -16.56 -11.23
N TYR A 157 5.31 -16.46 -9.92
CA TYR A 157 5.28 -17.62 -9.03
C TYR A 157 3.88 -18.25 -8.93
N HIS A 158 2.82 -17.48 -9.21
CA HIS A 158 1.46 -17.99 -9.23
C HIS A 158 1.05 -18.68 -10.54
N TYR A 159 1.89 -18.64 -11.59
CA TYR A 159 1.59 -19.25 -12.89
C TYR A 159 1.53 -20.77 -12.77
N GLY A 160 2.53 -21.38 -12.13
CA GLY A 160 2.55 -22.83 -11.88
C GLY A 160 1.51 -23.30 -10.87
N LYS A 161 0.93 -22.38 -10.08
CA LYS A 161 -0.15 -22.67 -9.12
C LYS A 161 -1.54 -22.58 -9.75
N GLY A 162 -1.65 -22.12 -11.00
CA GLY A 162 -2.94 -21.95 -11.65
C GLY A 162 -3.83 -20.92 -10.93
N ILE A 163 -3.26 -19.84 -10.39
CA ILE A 163 -4.01 -18.73 -9.76
C ILE A 163 -4.06 -17.50 -10.68
N ILE A 164 -2.93 -17.17 -11.31
CA ILE A 164 -2.79 -16.06 -12.27
C ILE A 164 -2.03 -16.57 -13.48
N GLU A 165 -2.38 -16.12 -14.67
CA GLU A 165 -1.61 -16.31 -15.88
C GLU A 165 -1.30 -14.98 -16.59
N ARG A 166 -0.32 -15.02 -17.51
CA ARG A 166 -0.02 -13.89 -18.38
C ARG A 166 -1.05 -13.82 -19.51
N ALA A 167 -1.65 -12.65 -19.70
CA ALA A 167 -2.55 -12.39 -20.81
C ALA A 167 -1.88 -11.53 -21.89
N LYS A 168 -2.55 -11.39 -23.04
CA LYS A 168 -2.06 -10.59 -24.16
C LYS A 168 -2.08 -9.09 -23.79
N GLY A 169 -0.91 -8.44 -23.88
CA GLY A 169 -0.76 -7.01 -23.65
C GLY A 169 0.30 -6.67 -22.60
N LYS A 170 0.62 -5.38 -22.47
CA LYS A 170 1.57 -4.88 -21.46
C LYS A 170 0.86 -4.80 -20.11
N HIS A 171 1.42 -5.49 -19.11
CA HIS A 171 0.91 -5.55 -17.74
C HIS A 171 -0.52 -6.10 -17.63
N VAL A 172 -0.90 -7.00 -18.55
CA VAL A 172 -2.21 -7.68 -18.57
C VAL A 172 -2.05 -9.10 -18.06
N TYR A 173 -2.95 -9.49 -17.17
CA TYR A 173 -2.96 -10.79 -16.50
C TYR A 173 -4.40 -11.31 -16.45
N LYS A 174 -4.56 -12.60 -16.18
CA LYS A 174 -5.87 -13.22 -16.00
C LYS A 174 -5.87 -14.07 -14.76
N PHE A 175 -6.90 -13.92 -13.93
CA PHE A 175 -7.18 -14.88 -12.88
C PHE A 175 -7.78 -16.13 -13.49
N THR A 176 -7.27 -17.29 -13.08
CA THR A 176 -7.65 -18.59 -13.62
C THR A 176 -8.82 -19.19 -12.83
N GLY A 177 -9.44 -20.24 -13.41
CA GLY A 177 -10.74 -20.78 -12.99
C GLY A 177 -10.85 -21.23 -11.53
N ASP A 178 -9.73 -21.51 -10.86
CA ASP A 178 -9.70 -21.91 -9.45
C ASP A 178 -9.97 -20.78 -8.46
N ILE A 179 -9.99 -19.51 -8.89
CA ILE A 179 -10.39 -18.45 -7.96
C ILE A 179 -11.87 -18.59 -7.58
N LYS A 180 -12.77 -18.92 -8.52
CA LYS A 180 -14.18 -19.15 -8.20
C LYS A 180 -14.37 -20.22 -7.12
N THR A 181 -13.55 -21.27 -7.15
CA THR A 181 -13.58 -22.36 -6.16
C THR A 181 -12.85 -21.98 -4.86
N MET A 182 -11.79 -21.16 -4.90
CA MET A 182 -11.06 -20.69 -3.72
C MET A 182 -11.80 -19.63 -2.89
N ILE A 183 -12.50 -18.69 -3.53
CA ILE A 183 -13.25 -17.62 -2.82
C ILE A 183 -14.75 -17.86 -2.78
N GLY A 184 -15.26 -18.89 -3.46
CA GLY A 184 -16.69 -19.24 -3.49
C GLY A 184 -17.57 -18.32 -4.34
N TYR A 185 -16.99 -17.27 -4.95
CA TYR A 185 -17.70 -16.27 -5.75
C TYR A 185 -16.94 -15.96 -7.05
N ASN A 186 -17.64 -15.47 -8.08
CA ASN A 186 -16.96 -14.87 -9.23
C ASN A 186 -16.20 -13.61 -8.79
N PRO A 187 -14.94 -13.40 -9.21
CA PRO A 187 -14.21 -12.16 -8.95
C PRO A 187 -15.00 -10.88 -9.29
N MET A 188 -15.89 -10.95 -10.29
CA MET A 188 -16.75 -9.84 -10.67
C MET A 188 -18.00 -9.70 -9.78
N ASP A 189 -18.54 -10.79 -9.23
CA ASP A 189 -19.69 -10.76 -8.30
C ASP A 189 -19.28 -10.17 -6.94
N MET A 190 -17.99 -10.23 -6.62
CA MET A 190 -17.43 -9.59 -5.44
C MET A 190 -17.50 -8.05 -5.53
N LYS A 191 -17.45 -7.48 -6.74
CA LYS A 191 -17.63 -6.04 -6.98
C LYS A 191 -19.03 -5.57 -6.60
N SER A 192 -20.07 -6.37 -6.90
CA SER A 192 -21.45 -6.02 -6.54
C SER A 192 -21.75 -6.21 -5.06
N MET A 193 -21.10 -7.17 -4.37
CA MET A 193 -21.27 -7.36 -2.93
C MET A 193 -20.66 -6.20 -2.10
N PHE A 194 -19.44 -5.76 -2.41
CA PHE A 194 -18.80 -4.65 -1.67
C PHE A 194 -19.38 -3.27 -1.99
N GLN A 195 -20.10 -3.13 -3.13
CA GLN A 195 -20.87 -1.92 -3.43
C GLN A 195 -22.18 -1.83 -2.63
N GLN A 196 -22.70 -2.95 -2.09
CA GLN A 196 -23.92 -2.96 -1.29
C GLN A 196 -23.68 -2.63 0.20
N GLU A 197 -22.47 -2.86 0.73
CA GLU A 197 -22.10 -2.50 2.12
C GLU A 197 -21.76 -1.02 2.31
N SER A 198 -21.78 -0.23 1.23
CA SER A 198 -21.46 1.21 1.23
C SER A 198 -22.68 2.14 1.24
N ASN A 199 -23.89 1.59 1.40
CA ASN A 199 -25.16 2.33 1.46
C ASN A 199 -25.81 2.25 2.84
#